data_AF-A0A9P0PA69-F1
#
_entry.id   AF-A0A9P0PA69-F1
#
_cell.length_a   1.000
_cell.length_b   1.000
_cell.length_c   1.000
_cell.angle_alpha   90.00
_cell.angle_beta   90.00
_cell.angle_gamma   90.00
#
_symmetry.space_group_name_H-M   'P 1'
#
loop_
_entity.id
_entity.type
_entity.pdbx_description
1 polymer ?
#
loop_
_entity_poly.entity_id
_entity_poly.type
_entity_poly.pdbx_seq_one_letter_code
_entity_poly.pdbx_strand_id
1 'polypeptide(L)'
;MKGCSRNMKRLFNLEHLPFFNVKDWPSSSSSKIWSASPATVTASENGYESDVFTESVQAKKKTKRKRYVGDLTSSDFSTSEKRKRNFRLMKDTILRQRKLLQNKQRLIRYFRNRIQTQKEFLDMLTQKFNMNASTESELKACLSGPASQIFERMLKGPSTQKCDPVLRSFAVTLAFYSPKAYTFVRNPFNKSLPDLSIISKWYKSVNGSPGFTQEALETLKILKRQADAMLCAIWF
;
A
#
# COMPACT_ATOMS: atom_id res chain seq x y z
N MET A 1 -21.15 39.90 -0.25
CA MET A 1 -19.69 40.07 -0.20
C MET A 1 -19.22 40.33 1.23
N LYS A 2 -18.87 39.29 2.00
CA LYS A 2 -18.09 39.43 3.24
C LYS A 2 -17.32 38.13 3.51
N GLY A 3 -16.01 38.25 3.71
CA GLY A 3 -15.25 37.40 4.64
C GLY A 3 -14.65 36.09 4.13
N CYS A 4 -13.56 36.14 3.36
CA CYS A 4 -12.59 35.04 3.36
C CYS A 4 -11.20 35.53 2.97
N SER A 5 -10.52 36.25 3.88
CA SER A 5 -9.09 36.51 3.71
C SER A 5 -8.46 36.71 5.08
N ARG A 6 -8.11 35.59 5.73
CA ARG A 6 -7.19 35.51 6.88
C ARG A 6 -6.97 34.05 7.28
N ASN A 7 -6.29 33.26 6.45
CA ASN A 7 -5.45 32.12 6.93
C ASN A 7 -4.58 31.40 5.88
N MET A 8 -4.09 32.09 4.83
CA MET A 8 -3.21 31.45 3.84
C MET A 8 -1.74 31.31 4.26
N LYS A 9 -1.34 31.84 5.43
CA LYS A 9 0.08 31.88 5.86
C LYS A 9 0.50 30.81 6.89
N ARG A 10 -0.34 29.82 7.20
CA ARG A 10 0.02 28.68 8.08
C ARG A 10 0.17 27.33 7.36
N LEU A 11 0.20 27.32 6.03
CA LEU A 11 0.29 26.08 5.24
C LEU A 11 1.62 25.86 4.51
N PHE A 12 2.60 26.74 4.71
CA PHE A 12 3.94 26.65 4.09
C PHE A 12 5.02 26.41 5.15
N ASN A 13 4.91 25.30 5.88
CA ASN A 13 6.06 24.67 6.52
C ASN A 13 6.02 23.19 6.14
N LEU A 14 6.57 22.90 4.96
CA LEU A 14 6.77 21.55 4.41
C LEU A 14 8.25 21.18 4.41
N GLU A 15 9.03 21.64 5.40
CA GLU A 15 10.42 21.19 5.59
C GLU A 15 10.54 19.84 6.31
N HIS A 16 9.42 19.19 6.64
CA HIS A 16 9.43 17.85 7.24
C HIS A 16 8.44 16.88 6.56
N LEU A 17 8.49 16.81 5.23
CA LEU A 17 8.08 15.58 4.55
C LEU A 17 9.32 14.71 4.34
N PRO A 18 9.34 13.44 4.79
CA PRO A 18 10.36 12.53 4.33
C PRO A 18 10.13 12.35 2.83
N PHE A 19 11.05 12.92 2.06
CA PHE A 19 11.26 12.52 0.68
C PHE A 19 11.28 10.99 0.62
N PHE A 20 10.51 10.43 -0.30
CA PHE A 20 10.58 9.02 -0.69
C PHE A 20 12.05 8.65 -0.94
N ASN A 21 12.66 7.95 0.00
CA ASN A 21 14.01 7.41 -0.15
C ASN A 21 13.89 6.01 -0.72
N VAL A 22 14.54 5.79 -1.87
CA VAL A 22 14.56 4.51 -2.60
C VAL A 22 15.11 3.36 -1.75
N LYS A 23 15.77 3.66 -0.61
CA LYS A 23 16.34 2.68 0.33
C LYS A 23 15.33 2.01 1.27
N ASP A 24 14.08 2.48 1.34
CA ASP A 24 13.05 1.91 2.24
C ASP A 24 12.26 0.74 1.62
N TRP A 25 12.75 0.16 0.51
CA TRP A 25 12.17 -1.04 -0.07
C TRP A 25 12.39 -2.24 0.87
N PRO A 26 11.34 -2.96 1.34
CA PRO A 26 11.54 -4.13 2.17
C PRO A 26 12.20 -5.22 1.33
N SER A 27 13.47 -5.50 1.62
CA SER A 27 14.11 -6.73 1.18
C SER A 27 13.29 -7.91 1.72
N SER A 28 12.75 -8.70 0.80
CA SER A 28 12.02 -9.92 1.14
C SER A 28 12.99 -10.93 1.74
N SER A 29 13.08 -11.01 3.06
CA SER A 29 13.50 -12.21 3.80
C SER A 29 13.26 -12.05 5.30
N SER A 30 12.20 -12.69 5.80
CA SER A 30 12.17 -13.15 7.19
C SER A 30 11.11 -14.22 7.36
N SER A 31 11.48 -15.45 7.00
CA SER A 31 10.91 -16.67 7.55
C SER A 31 11.25 -16.73 9.05
N LYS A 32 10.30 -16.33 9.92
CA LYS A 32 10.40 -16.60 11.35
C LYS A 32 9.81 -17.96 11.64
N ILE A 33 10.69 -18.95 11.79
CA ILE A 33 10.43 -20.23 12.44
C ILE A 33 10.14 -19.92 13.92
N TRP A 34 8.97 -20.31 14.41
CA TRP A 34 8.67 -20.31 15.85
C TRP A 34 9.33 -21.54 16.49
N SER A 35 10.37 -21.33 17.29
CA SER A 35 10.84 -22.33 18.24
C SER A 35 10.21 -22.04 19.61
N ALA A 36 9.24 -22.86 20.01
CA ALA A 36 8.74 -22.94 21.38
C ALA A 36 9.79 -23.66 22.25
N SER A 37 10.06 -23.17 23.46
CA SER A 37 10.79 -23.94 24.48
C SER A 37 9.82 -24.79 25.29
N PRO A 38 10.17 -26.05 25.63
CA PRO A 38 9.30 -26.92 26.41
C PRO A 38 9.41 -26.63 27.91
N ALA A 39 8.28 -26.81 28.58
CA ALA A 39 8.17 -26.88 30.04
C ALA A 39 8.45 -28.32 30.52
N THR A 40 9.02 -28.43 31.74
CA THR A 40 8.98 -29.52 32.76
C THR A 40 10.32 -29.48 33.53
N VAL A 41 10.48 -29.81 34.81
CA VAL A 41 9.64 -30.35 35.89
C VAL A 41 10.37 -30.12 37.22
N THR A 42 9.59 -30.25 38.30
CA THR A 42 9.89 -30.20 39.73
C THR A 42 11.15 -30.92 40.22
N ALA A 43 11.79 -30.36 41.26
CA ALA A 43 12.42 -31.14 42.32
C ALA A 43 12.27 -30.40 43.65
N SER A 44 11.59 -31.05 44.59
CA SER A 44 11.52 -30.71 46.01
C SER A 44 12.79 -31.22 46.68
N GLU A 45 13.36 -30.48 47.61
CA GLU A 45 14.07 -31.07 48.75
C GLU A 45 14.15 -30.07 49.91
N ASN A 46 14.14 -30.64 51.11
CA ASN A 46 13.61 -30.10 52.35
C ASN A 46 14.59 -29.21 53.13
N GLY A 47 14.01 -28.36 53.99
CA GLY A 47 14.36 -28.31 55.41
C GLY A 47 15.57 -27.49 55.83
N TYR A 48 15.33 -26.28 56.33
CA TYR A 48 15.61 -25.95 57.73
C TYR A 48 14.94 -24.62 58.09
N GLU A 49 14.15 -24.66 59.15
CA GLU A 49 13.53 -23.53 59.81
C GLU A 49 14.58 -22.94 60.75
N SER A 50 14.92 -21.67 60.53
CA SER A 50 15.63 -20.87 61.52
C SER A 50 15.12 -19.44 61.41
N ASP A 51 14.21 -19.12 62.33
CA ASP A 51 13.74 -17.78 62.63
C ASP A 51 14.93 -16.86 62.93
N VAL A 52 15.31 -16.07 61.94
CA VAL A 52 16.14 -14.89 62.14
C VAL A 52 15.30 -13.70 61.71
N PHE A 53 14.85 -12.96 62.71
CA PHE A 53 14.19 -11.67 62.58
C PHE A 53 15.18 -10.65 62.00
N THR A 54 15.44 -10.72 60.71
CA THR A 54 16.18 -9.67 59.99
C THR A 54 15.23 -8.53 59.68
N GLU A 55 15.20 -7.57 60.59
CA GLU A 55 14.67 -6.24 60.40
C GLU A 55 15.49 -5.53 59.30
N SER A 56 15.21 -5.84 58.03
CA SER A 56 15.87 -5.20 56.90
C SER A 56 15.08 -3.98 56.48
N VAL A 57 15.65 -2.82 56.81
CA VAL A 57 15.23 -1.48 56.38
C VAL A 57 14.72 -1.50 54.93
N GLN A 58 13.41 -1.39 54.74
CA GLN A 58 12.80 -1.31 53.42
C GLN A 58 13.18 0.03 52.78
N ALA A 59 14.29 0.05 52.03
CA ALA A 59 14.58 1.13 51.12
C ALA A 59 13.40 1.24 50.13
N LYS A 60 12.56 2.27 50.31
CA LYS A 60 11.44 2.58 49.41
C LYS A 60 11.99 2.84 48.01
N LYS A 61 12.12 1.78 47.20
CA LYS A 61 12.49 1.92 45.78
C LYS A 61 11.45 2.83 45.15
N LYS A 62 11.89 4.02 44.70
CA LYS A 62 11.02 4.96 43.97
C LYS A 62 10.56 4.26 42.70
N THR A 63 9.35 3.70 42.70
CA THR A 63 8.79 3.03 41.53
C THR A 63 8.67 4.03 40.39
N LYS A 64 9.43 3.81 39.32
CA LYS A 64 9.37 4.64 38.11
C LYS A 64 7.95 4.64 37.55
N ARG A 65 7.49 5.81 37.11
CA ARG A 65 6.17 5.94 36.48
C ARG A 65 6.19 5.18 35.15
N LYS A 66 5.32 4.18 35.00
CA LYS A 66 5.11 3.50 33.71
C LYS A 66 4.52 4.48 32.70
N ARG A 67 5.10 4.49 31.50
CA ARG A 67 4.80 5.50 30.46
C ARG A 67 3.81 4.97 29.42
N TYR A 68 3.82 3.67 29.17
CA TYR A 68 2.94 3.02 28.21
C TYR A 68 1.92 2.11 28.91
N VAL A 69 0.72 2.02 28.32
CA VAL A 69 -0.35 1.15 28.83
C VAL A 69 0.07 -0.31 28.83
N GLY A 70 0.84 -0.75 27.83
CA GLY A 70 1.33 -2.13 27.71
C GLY A 70 2.30 -2.57 28.80
N ASP A 71 2.89 -1.63 29.54
CA ASP A 71 3.83 -1.94 30.62
C ASP A 71 3.11 -2.28 31.94
N LEU A 72 1.79 -2.03 32.03
CA LEU A 72 1.01 -2.17 33.26
C LEU A 72 0.81 -3.65 33.62
N THR A 73 1.05 -4.00 34.88
CA THR A 73 0.88 -5.36 35.44
C THR A 73 -0.23 -5.38 36.48
N SER A 74 -0.69 -6.56 36.89
CA SER A 74 -1.73 -6.71 37.93
C SER A 74 -1.39 -5.97 39.24
N SER A 75 -0.12 -5.98 39.62
CA SER A 75 0.41 -5.24 40.78
C SER A 75 0.19 -3.73 40.72
N ASP A 76 0.03 -3.14 39.53
CA ASP A 76 -0.25 -1.72 39.33
C ASP A 76 -1.72 -1.34 39.58
N PHE A 77 -2.59 -2.31 39.86
CA PHE A 77 -4.01 -2.08 40.18
C PHE A 77 -4.37 -2.49 41.62
N SER A 78 -3.35 -2.81 42.43
CA SER A 78 -3.46 -3.27 43.81
C SER A 78 -4.15 -2.27 44.75
N THR A 79 -3.76 -0.98 44.69
CA THR A 79 -4.36 0.07 45.54
C THR A 79 -5.31 0.97 44.77
N SER A 80 -6.30 1.54 45.48
CA SER A 80 -7.31 2.45 44.90
C SER A 80 -6.68 3.62 44.14
N GLU A 81 -5.62 4.23 44.68
CA GLU A 81 -4.94 5.36 44.04
C GLU A 81 -4.16 4.97 42.79
N LYS A 82 -3.47 3.81 42.80
CA LYS A 82 -2.79 3.30 41.61
C LYS A 82 -3.80 2.97 40.51
N ARG A 83 -4.94 2.35 40.88
CA ARG A 83 -6.04 2.04 39.96
C ARG A 83 -6.61 3.29 39.30
N LYS A 84 -6.98 4.33 40.07
CA LYS A 84 -7.48 5.61 39.53
C LYS A 84 -6.49 6.27 38.59
N ARG A 85 -5.20 6.25 38.93
CA ARG A 85 -4.14 6.85 38.11
C ARG A 85 -3.91 6.10 36.80
N ASN A 86 -3.81 4.78 36.84
CA ASN A 86 -3.59 3.96 35.65
C ASN A 86 -4.82 3.96 34.75
N PHE A 87 -6.02 3.99 35.32
CA PHE A 87 -7.26 4.20 34.58
C PHE A 87 -7.26 5.53 33.79
N ARG A 88 -6.82 6.63 34.41
CA ARG A 88 -6.65 7.92 33.71
C ARG A 88 -5.64 7.80 32.56
N LEU A 89 -4.48 7.19 32.81
CA LEU A 89 -3.46 6.97 31.78
C LEU A 89 -3.99 6.14 30.60
N MET A 90 -4.76 5.07 30.87
CA MET A 90 -5.40 4.24 29.86
C MET A 90 -6.44 5.04 29.06
N LYS A 91 -7.34 5.76 29.75
CA LYS A 91 -8.35 6.62 29.13
C LYS A 91 -7.72 7.65 28.20
N ASP A 92 -6.69 8.36 28.67
CA ASP A 92 -5.96 9.36 27.88
C ASP A 92 -5.28 8.74 26.66
N THR A 93 -4.72 7.53 26.81
CA THR A 93 -4.07 6.81 25.71
C THR A 93 -5.07 6.41 24.64
N ILE A 94 -6.22 5.87 25.03
CA ILE A 94 -7.32 5.54 24.11
C ILE A 94 -7.80 6.79 23.37
N LEU A 95 -7.99 7.91 24.08
CA LEU A 95 -8.41 9.17 23.47
C LEU A 95 -7.37 9.70 22.47
N ARG A 96 -6.07 9.65 22.82
CA ARG A 96 -4.98 10.03 21.91
C ARG A 96 -4.94 9.15 20.67
N GLN A 97 -5.02 7.83 20.83
CA GLN A 97 -5.01 6.88 19.72
C GLN A 97 -6.21 7.09 18.79
N ARG A 98 -7.42 7.30 19.33
CA ARG A 98 -8.62 7.62 18.55
C ARG A 98 -8.44 8.91 17.74
N LYS A 99 -7.90 9.98 18.35
CA LYS A 99 -7.59 11.22 17.65
C LYS A 99 -6.56 11.02 16.54
N LEU A 100 -5.50 10.27 16.80
CA LEU A 100 -4.50 9.94 15.78
C LEU A 100 -5.09 9.14 14.63
N LEU A 101 -5.95 8.15 14.92
CA LEU A 101 -6.65 7.37 13.90
C LEU A 101 -7.55 8.25 13.04
N GLN A 102 -8.35 9.13 13.66
CA GLN A 102 -9.19 10.09 12.94
C GLN A 102 -8.35 11.03 12.06
N ASN A 103 -7.22 11.54 12.57
CA ASN A 103 -6.32 12.40 11.80
C ASN A 103 -5.71 11.63 10.61
N LYS A 104 -5.25 10.39 10.82
CA LYS A 104 -4.71 9.54 9.74
C LYS A 104 -5.78 9.27 8.67
N GLN A 105 -7.00 8.94 9.06
CA GLN A 105 -8.12 8.73 8.13
C GLN A 105 -8.47 10.02 7.37
N ARG A 106 -8.47 11.19 8.05
CA ARG A 106 -8.69 12.49 7.43
C ARG A 106 -7.60 12.81 6.40
N LEU A 107 -6.34 12.57 6.73
CA LEU A 107 -5.22 12.78 5.79
C LEU A 107 -5.33 11.85 4.59
N ILE A 108 -5.64 10.56 4.79
CA ILE A 108 -5.87 9.63 3.68
C ILE A 108 -6.98 10.13 2.76
N ARG A 109 -8.11 10.58 3.32
CA ARG A 109 -9.22 11.15 2.54
C ARG A 109 -8.81 12.43 1.81
N TYR A 110 -8.07 13.31 2.46
CA TYR A 110 -7.53 14.53 1.85
C TYR A 110 -6.64 14.19 0.64
N PHE A 111 -5.66 13.32 0.80
CA PHE A 111 -4.76 12.94 -0.30
C PHE A 111 -5.49 12.24 -1.45
N ARG A 112 -6.45 11.36 -1.15
CA ARG A 112 -7.28 10.69 -2.18
C ARG A 112 -8.17 11.68 -2.95
N ASN A 113 -8.64 12.73 -2.29
CA ASN A 113 -9.55 13.69 -2.91
C ASN A 113 -8.86 14.92 -3.49
N ARG A 114 -7.53 15.03 -3.31
CA ARG A 114 -6.79 16.22 -3.73
C ARG A 114 -6.69 16.34 -5.25
N ILE A 115 -6.56 15.20 -5.94
CA ILE A 115 -6.37 15.12 -7.39
C ILE A 115 -7.17 13.92 -7.86
N GLN A 116 -8.27 14.16 -8.56
CA GLN A 116 -9.13 13.12 -9.10
C GLN A 116 -9.04 13.02 -10.61
N THR A 117 -8.68 14.13 -11.27
CA THR A 117 -8.60 14.21 -12.72
C THR A 117 -7.19 14.55 -13.21
N GLN A 118 -6.90 14.15 -14.44
CA GLN A 118 -5.66 14.51 -15.11
C GLN A 118 -5.49 16.03 -15.25
N LYS A 119 -6.60 16.77 -15.44
CA LYS A 119 -6.58 18.24 -15.53
C LYS A 119 -6.17 18.87 -14.21
N GLU A 120 -6.79 18.47 -13.10
CA GLU A 120 -6.41 18.94 -11.75
C GLU A 120 -4.95 18.66 -11.42
N PHE A 121 -4.42 17.52 -11.90
CA PHE A 121 -3.01 17.20 -11.75
C PHE A 121 -2.12 18.19 -12.51
N LEU A 122 -2.45 18.49 -13.76
CA LEU A 122 -1.72 19.45 -14.59
C LEU A 122 -1.80 20.86 -14.00
N ASP A 123 -2.99 21.31 -13.58
CA ASP A 123 -3.20 22.62 -12.94
C ASP A 123 -2.38 22.77 -11.65
N MET A 124 -2.27 21.70 -10.86
CA MET A 124 -1.41 21.70 -9.69
C MET A 124 0.08 21.81 -10.07
N LEU A 125 0.51 21.12 -11.13
CA LEU A 125 1.91 21.21 -11.58
C LEU A 125 2.23 22.61 -12.12
N THR A 126 1.35 23.21 -12.92
CA THR A 126 1.53 24.56 -13.44
C THR A 126 1.58 25.59 -12.31
N GLN A 127 0.69 25.46 -11.30
CA GLN A 127 0.68 26.34 -10.14
C GLN A 127 1.93 26.21 -9.25
N LYS A 128 2.47 24.98 -9.10
CA LYS A 128 3.61 24.74 -8.21
C LYS A 128 4.96 25.05 -8.83
N PHE A 129 5.10 24.85 -10.13
CA PHE A 129 6.38 24.92 -10.80
C PHE A 129 6.45 26.05 -11.84
N ASN A 130 5.44 26.93 -11.92
CA ASN A 130 5.38 28.05 -12.86
C ASN A 130 5.76 27.64 -14.29
N MET A 131 5.16 26.55 -14.77
CA MET A 131 5.49 25.93 -16.06
C MET A 131 5.23 26.88 -17.23
N ASN A 132 6.07 26.81 -18.26
CA ASN A 132 5.87 27.57 -19.49
C ASN A 132 4.85 26.84 -20.40
N ALA A 133 4.30 27.56 -21.39
CA ALA A 133 3.29 26.99 -22.29
C ALA A 133 3.82 25.80 -23.13
N SER A 134 5.14 25.75 -23.37
CA SER A 134 5.77 24.64 -24.12
C SER A 134 5.75 23.34 -23.32
N THR A 135 6.23 23.38 -22.08
CA THR A 135 6.31 22.20 -21.18
C THR A 135 4.92 21.68 -20.83
N GLU A 136 3.93 22.56 -20.70
CA GLU A 136 2.54 22.15 -20.50
C GLU A 136 2.00 21.36 -21.70
N SER A 137 2.35 21.76 -22.94
CA SER A 137 1.91 21.06 -24.14
C SER A 137 2.59 19.69 -24.30
N GLU A 138 3.89 19.60 -24.01
CA GLU A 138 4.64 18.35 -24.00
C GLU A 138 4.09 17.38 -22.95
N LEU A 139 3.80 17.85 -21.74
CA LEU A 139 3.21 17.02 -20.67
C LEU A 139 1.82 16.52 -21.05
N LYS A 140 0.99 17.37 -21.67
CA LYS A 140 -0.32 16.95 -22.19
C LYS A 140 -0.19 15.88 -23.27
N ALA A 141 0.81 16.00 -24.15
CA ALA A 141 1.08 15.00 -25.18
C ALA A 141 1.52 13.66 -24.58
N CYS A 142 2.45 13.68 -23.60
CA CYS A 142 2.91 12.48 -22.89
C CYS A 142 1.79 11.74 -22.16
N LEU A 143 0.81 12.48 -21.64
CA LEU A 143 -0.35 11.95 -20.92
C LEU A 143 -1.58 11.79 -21.83
N SER A 144 -1.44 11.82 -23.15
CA SER A 144 -2.52 11.63 -24.11
C SER A 144 -2.66 10.16 -24.54
N GLY A 145 -3.76 9.83 -25.21
CA GLY A 145 -3.99 8.49 -25.78
C GLY A 145 -4.13 7.38 -24.72
N PRO A 146 -3.55 6.19 -24.91
CA PRO A 146 -3.65 5.09 -23.94
C PRO A 146 -3.05 5.40 -22.56
N ALA A 147 -2.07 6.32 -22.51
CA ALA A 147 -1.44 6.75 -21.27
C ALA A 147 -2.43 7.50 -20.35
N SER A 148 -3.35 8.28 -20.92
CA SER A 148 -4.38 9.00 -20.15
C SER A 148 -5.25 8.03 -19.36
N GLN A 149 -5.64 6.91 -19.98
CA GLN A 149 -6.50 5.91 -19.37
C GLN A 149 -5.82 5.20 -18.19
N ILE A 150 -4.53 4.87 -18.34
CA ILE A 150 -3.73 4.30 -17.26
C ILE A 150 -3.63 5.31 -16.11
N PHE A 151 -3.36 6.57 -16.44
CA PHE A 151 -3.20 7.64 -15.47
C PHE A 151 -4.49 7.89 -14.67
N GLU A 152 -5.64 7.96 -15.34
CA GLU A 152 -6.94 8.09 -14.66
C GLU A 152 -7.23 6.92 -13.72
N ARG A 153 -6.89 5.69 -14.13
CA ARG A 153 -7.03 4.51 -13.25
C ARG A 153 -6.08 4.58 -12.07
N MET A 154 -4.86 5.11 -12.24
CA MET A 154 -3.93 5.33 -11.13
C MET A 154 -4.49 6.30 -10.10
N LEU A 155 -5.12 7.39 -10.55
CA LEU A 155 -5.76 8.39 -9.67
C LEU A 155 -6.94 7.80 -8.88
N LYS A 156 -7.75 6.96 -9.53
CA LYS A 156 -8.90 6.28 -8.90
C LYS A 156 -8.48 5.12 -7.99
N GLY A 157 -7.29 4.55 -8.22
CA GLY A 157 -6.75 3.40 -7.50
C GLY A 157 -7.19 2.04 -8.08
N PRO A 158 -6.90 0.93 -7.36
CA PRO A 158 -7.23 -0.41 -7.81
C PRO A 158 -8.74 -0.52 -8.05
N SER A 159 -9.13 -0.80 -9.29
CA SER A 159 -10.53 -0.80 -9.71
C SER A 159 -10.86 -2.07 -10.48
N THR A 160 -12.02 -2.64 -10.17
CA THR A 160 -12.66 -3.75 -10.89
C THR A 160 -13.33 -3.31 -12.20
N GLN A 161 -13.27 -2.02 -12.55
CA GLN A 161 -13.85 -1.52 -13.80
C GLN A 161 -13.25 -2.23 -15.02
N LYS A 162 -14.08 -2.38 -16.06
CA LYS A 162 -13.67 -2.98 -17.34
C LYS A 162 -12.38 -2.32 -17.85
N CYS A 163 -11.47 -3.15 -18.32
CA CYS A 163 -10.21 -2.70 -18.92
C CYS A 163 -10.48 -2.35 -20.38
N ASP A 164 -9.95 -1.22 -20.83
CA ASP A 164 -10.04 -0.79 -22.22
C ASP A 164 -9.37 -1.83 -23.14
N PRO A 165 -9.88 -2.05 -24.37
CA PRO A 165 -9.28 -2.99 -25.32
C PRO A 165 -7.79 -2.74 -25.58
N VAL A 166 -7.35 -1.48 -25.66
CA VAL A 166 -5.93 -1.15 -25.89
C VAL A 166 -5.07 -1.52 -24.68
N LEU A 167 -5.58 -1.25 -23.48
CA LEU A 167 -4.88 -1.61 -22.26
C LEU A 167 -4.87 -3.12 -22.02
N ARG A 168 -5.94 -3.80 -22.44
CA ARG A 168 -6.06 -5.25 -22.42
C ARG A 168 -5.05 -5.90 -23.35
N SER A 169 -4.90 -5.44 -24.59
CA SER A 169 -3.90 -5.98 -25.52
C SER A 169 -2.49 -5.79 -24.98
N PHE A 170 -2.14 -4.59 -24.47
CA PHE A 170 -0.86 -4.35 -23.82
C PHE A 170 -0.58 -5.33 -22.66
N ALA A 171 -1.53 -5.47 -21.74
CA ALA A 171 -1.37 -6.34 -20.57
C ALA A 171 -1.23 -7.82 -20.96
N VAL A 172 -2.04 -8.29 -21.91
CA VAL A 172 -2.01 -9.67 -22.44
C VAL A 172 -0.66 -9.96 -23.11
N THR A 173 -0.20 -9.05 -23.97
CA THR A 173 1.07 -9.18 -24.69
C THR A 173 2.28 -9.18 -23.74
N LEU A 174 2.33 -8.26 -22.78
CA LEU A 174 3.45 -8.21 -21.84
C LEU A 174 3.47 -9.43 -20.91
N ALA A 175 2.30 -9.88 -20.45
CA ALA A 175 2.19 -11.09 -19.64
C ALA A 175 2.56 -12.36 -20.43
N PHE A 176 2.27 -12.40 -21.73
CA PHE A 176 2.69 -13.48 -22.63
C PHE A 176 4.22 -13.55 -22.74
N TYR A 177 4.89 -12.42 -22.96
CA TYR A 177 6.35 -12.39 -23.06
C TYR A 177 7.04 -12.72 -21.72
N SER A 178 6.55 -12.15 -20.61
CA SER A 178 7.10 -12.44 -19.29
C SER A 178 6.13 -12.05 -18.18
N PRO A 179 5.52 -13.02 -17.48
CA PRO A 179 4.71 -12.75 -16.30
C PRO A 179 5.44 -11.93 -15.23
N LYS A 180 6.76 -12.15 -15.08
CA LYS A 180 7.60 -11.40 -14.15
C LYS A 180 7.75 -9.94 -14.58
N ALA A 181 8.04 -9.68 -15.85
CA ALA A 181 8.12 -8.31 -16.38
C ALA A 181 6.78 -7.59 -16.21
N TYR A 182 5.67 -8.28 -16.44
CA TYR A 182 4.34 -7.73 -16.19
C TYR A 182 4.14 -7.32 -14.72
N THR A 183 4.48 -8.18 -13.77
CA THR A 183 4.37 -7.83 -12.34
C THR A 183 5.25 -6.65 -11.95
N PHE A 184 6.45 -6.54 -12.55
CA PHE A 184 7.34 -5.42 -12.33
C PHE A 184 6.71 -4.11 -12.81
N VAL A 185 6.16 -4.09 -14.03
CA VAL A 185 5.50 -2.91 -14.60
C VAL A 185 4.21 -2.56 -13.85
N ARG A 186 3.48 -3.54 -13.31
CA ARG A 186 2.22 -3.32 -12.60
C ARG A 186 2.37 -2.55 -11.27
N ASN A 187 3.49 -2.72 -10.57
CA ASN A 187 3.73 -2.11 -9.27
C ASN A 187 3.80 -0.56 -9.30
N PRO A 188 4.61 0.08 -10.16
CA PRO A 188 4.67 1.55 -10.24
C PRO A 188 3.34 2.16 -10.68
N PHE A 189 2.49 1.42 -11.40
CA PHE A 189 1.16 1.88 -11.82
C PHE A 189 0.08 1.76 -10.73
N ASN A 190 0.42 1.74 -9.44
CA ASN A 190 -0.55 1.63 -8.32
C ASN A 190 -1.54 0.45 -8.49
N LYS A 191 -1.10 -0.65 -9.10
CA LYS A 191 -1.94 -1.82 -9.42
C LYS A 191 -3.18 -1.47 -10.29
N SER A 192 -3.09 -0.43 -11.11
CA SER A 192 -4.16 0.00 -12.04
C SER A 192 -4.35 -0.98 -13.21
N LEU A 193 -3.29 -1.74 -13.55
CA LEU A 193 -3.30 -2.82 -14.52
C LEU A 193 -3.99 -4.08 -13.96
N PRO A 194 -4.62 -4.90 -14.82
CA PRO A 194 -5.29 -6.13 -14.41
C PRO A 194 -4.36 -7.09 -13.67
N ASP A 195 -4.91 -7.99 -12.88
CA ASP A 195 -4.11 -9.03 -12.23
C ASP A 195 -3.85 -10.19 -13.21
N LEU A 196 -2.78 -10.97 -13.01
CA LEU A 196 -2.49 -12.12 -13.88
C LEU A 196 -3.64 -13.14 -13.88
N SER A 197 -4.37 -13.25 -12.76
CA SER A 197 -5.57 -14.07 -12.67
C SER A 197 -6.67 -13.62 -13.64
N ILE A 198 -6.83 -12.31 -13.84
CA ILE A 198 -7.79 -11.73 -14.79
C ILE A 198 -7.31 -11.99 -16.23
N ILE A 199 -6.02 -11.80 -16.49
CA ILE A 199 -5.43 -12.09 -17.81
C ILE A 199 -5.63 -13.57 -18.17
N SER A 200 -5.41 -14.48 -17.22
CA SER A 200 -5.63 -15.91 -17.42
C SER A 200 -7.10 -16.22 -17.77
N LYS A 201 -8.07 -15.53 -17.13
CA LYS A 201 -9.49 -15.66 -17.48
C LYS A 201 -9.79 -15.18 -18.91
N TRP A 202 -9.08 -14.16 -19.39
CA TRP A 202 -9.20 -13.69 -20.77
C TRP A 202 -8.67 -14.69 -21.79
N TYR A 203 -7.64 -15.47 -21.45
CA TYR A 203 -7.18 -16.55 -22.31
C TYR A 203 -8.15 -17.73 -22.36
N LYS A 204 -8.86 -18.01 -21.26
CA LYS A 204 -9.86 -19.09 -21.21
C LYS A 204 -11.05 -18.89 -22.15
N SER A 205 -11.31 -17.66 -22.62
CA SER A 205 -12.38 -17.41 -23.59
C SER A 205 -11.99 -17.74 -25.03
N VAL A 206 -10.73 -18.06 -25.31
CA VAL A 206 -10.28 -18.48 -26.65
C VAL A 206 -10.43 -19.99 -26.75
N ASN A 207 -11.07 -20.46 -27.83
CA ASN A 207 -11.31 -21.90 -28.02
C ASN A 207 -10.01 -22.60 -28.43
N GLY A 208 -9.39 -23.30 -27.49
CA GLY A 208 -8.21 -24.15 -27.73
C GLY A 208 -8.56 -25.60 -28.07
N SER A 209 -9.69 -25.84 -28.73
CA SER A 209 -10.10 -27.20 -29.10
C SER A 209 -9.08 -27.85 -30.05
N PRO A 210 -8.84 -29.17 -29.94
CA PRO A 210 -7.94 -29.87 -30.84
C PRO A 210 -8.38 -29.70 -32.30
N GLY A 211 -7.42 -29.50 -33.21
CA GLY A 211 -7.66 -29.24 -34.63
C GLY A 211 -7.18 -27.86 -35.05
N PHE A 212 -7.81 -27.31 -36.10
CA PHE A 212 -7.49 -25.98 -36.61
C PHE A 212 -8.19 -24.89 -35.79
N THR A 213 -7.43 -23.88 -35.36
CA THR A 213 -7.97 -22.70 -34.68
C THR A 213 -8.64 -21.78 -35.71
N GLN A 214 -9.96 -21.59 -35.55
CA GLN A 214 -10.75 -20.76 -36.47
C GLN A 214 -10.25 -19.31 -36.47
N GLU A 215 -9.87 -18.81 -35.29
CA GLU A 215 -9.31 -17.48 -35.10
C GLU A 215 -8.03 -17.28 -35.93
N ALA A 216 -7.15 -18.29 -35.98
CA ALA A 216 -5.94 -18.22 -36.81
C ALA A 216 -6.28 -18.18 -38.30
N LEU A 217 -7.22 -19.02 -38.76
CA LEU A 217 -7.67 -19.01 -40.15
C LEU A 217 -8.34 -17.69 -40.55
N GLU A 218 -9.13 -17.08 -39.67
CA GLU A 218 -9.72 -15.76 -39.89
C GLU A 218 -8.66 -14.66 -39.98
N THR A 219 -7.65 -14.68 -39.11
CA THR A 219 -6.53 -13.71 -39.20
C THR A 219 -5.76 -13.86 -40.51
N LEU A 220 -5.53 -15.08 -41.00
CA LEU A 220 -4.91 -15.33 -42.30
C LEU A 220 -5.77 -14.79 -43.46
N LYS A 221 -7.10 -14.91 -43.39
CA LYS A 221 -8.02 -14.32 -44.38
C LYS A 221 -7.94 -12.79 -44.41
N ILE A 222 -7.74 -12.15 -43.26
CA ILE A 222 -7.57 -10.70 -43.16
C ILE A 222 -6.21 -10.29 -43.74
N LEU A 223 -5.15 -10.99 -43.38
CA LEU A 223 -3.80 -10.74 -43.90
C LEU A 223 -3.72 -10.90 -45.42
N LYS A 224 -4.38 -11.93 -45.98
CA LYS A 224 -4.49 -12.13 -47.43
C LYS A 224 -5.23 -10.98 -48.13
N ARG A 225 -6.18 -10.31 -47.47
CA ARG A 225 -6.83 -9.13 -48.07
C ARG A 225 -5.94 -7.91 -48.09
N GLN A 226 -4.94 -7.85 -47.21
CA GLN A 226 -3.98 -6.74 -47.13
C GLN A 226 -2.76 -6.94 -48.03
N ALA A 227 -2.42 -8.18 -48.38
CA ALA A 227 -1.28 -8.54 -49.21
C ALA A 227 -1.71 -9.29 -50.48
N ASP A 228 -1.25 -8.84 -51.65
CA ASP A 228 -1.63 -9.41 -52.95
C ASP A 228 -1.22 -10.88 -53.13
N ALA A 229 -0.12 -11.31 -52.51
CA ALA A 229 0.31 -12.71 -52.49
C ALA A 229 1.05 -13.05 -51.20
N MET A 230 0.69 -14.19 -50.59
CA MET A 230 1.34 -14.75 -49.40
C MET A 230 1.76 -16.19 -49.71
N LEU A 231 3.06 -16.43 -49.88
CA LEU A 231 3.63 -17.77 -49.90
C LEU A 231 3.92 -18.19 -48.45
N CYS A 232 3.29 -19.28 -48.01
CA CYS A 232 3.49 -19.85 -46.68
C CYS A 232 3.92 -21.30 -46.81
N ALA A 233 4.95 -21.70 -46.06
CA ALA A 233 5.34 -23.09 -45.91
C ALA A 233 4.79 -23.64 -44.59
N ILE A 234 4.24 -24.85 -44.62
CA ILE A 234 3.84 -25.59 -43.42
C ILE A 234 4.93 -26.61 -43.14
N TRP A 235 5.56 -26.50 -41.97
CA TRP A 235 6.51 -27.49 -41.49
C TRP A 235 5.78 -28.44 -40.53
N PHE A 236 5.86 -29.74 -40.82
CA PHE A 236 5.36 -30.84 -39.98
C PHE A 236 6.51 -31.49 -39.21
#